data_AF-A0A4V1TKS9-F1
#
_entry.id   AF-A0A4V1TKS9-F1
#
_cell.length_a   1.000
_cell.length_b   1.000
_cell.length_c   1.000
_cell.angle_alpha   90.00
_cell.angle_beta   90.00
_cell.angle_gamma   90.00
#
_symmetry.space_group_name_H-M   'P 1'
#
loop_
_entity.id
_entity.type
_entity.pdbx_description
1 polymer ?
#
loop_
_entity_poly.entity_id
_entity_poly.type
_entity_poly.pdbx_seq_one_letter_code
_entity_poly.pdbx_strand_id
1 'polypeptide(L)'
;MTFYDQLRTLLDWRADPGTRVLSLYLDLTRSPGDLAEDLSEGLHEADFPEVFIHDPDGLKSVVQLLEQRLPGEIESARALGYDGLALFHCREPALAMVFRLRFALDPGLTFSHEPQTWQLAYYEEEYEPAVAIVLDGPATQLVELHVGDVASHHRVRPSHGRSLEQEVRVELHRLLHDRSRAHLLVLGPDADRARLLASLEPALRERVIGEHDRSLAPGAAGFLPVVHRLLQAYERRSEVAGVRSLLVVPGGALDPDAVASDVAAVVEAINQGRIRKFYMLQSFAHRGWLCDACDRLGTLPVPPSCTACGASVARVPLERHLVQQARACGAEIETVHESEELAGVGGVAAALLPR
;
A
#
# COMPACT_ATOMS: atom_id res chain seq x y z
N MET A 1 -5.34 4.72 -19.63
CA MET A 1 -4.05 4.25 -19.08
C MET A 1 -4.36 3.68 -17.72
N THR A 2 -3.96 2.45 -17.43
CA THR A 2 -4.21 1.84 -16.11
C THR A 2 -3.27 2.44 -15.06
N PHE A 3 -3.55 2.20 -13.77
CA PHE A 3 -2.63 2.55 -12.68
C PHE A 3 -1.21 2.01 -12.93
N TYR A 4 -1.09 0.74 -13.35
CA TYR A 4 0.20 0.10 -13.63
C TYR A 4 0.95 0.74 -14.79
N ASP A 5 0.24 1.08 -15.87
CA ASP A 5 0.86 1.78 -17.00
C ASP A 5 1.42 3.14 -16.57
N GLN A 6 0.67 3.85 -15.72
CA GLN A 6 1.09 5.12 -15.15
C GLN A 6 2.30 4.96 -14.23
N LEU A 7 2.24 4.01 -13.29
CA LEU A 7 3.34 3.77 -12.34
C LEU A 7 4.61 3.32 -13.07
N ARG A 8 4.50 2.42 -14.05
CA ARG A 8 5.64 1.99 -14.87
C ARG A 8 6.25 3.14 -15.66
N THR A 9 5.41 3.98 -16.28
CA THR A 9 5.87 5.20 -16.97
C THR A 9 6.63 6.12 -16.01
N LEU A 10 6.15 6.25 -14.77
CA LEU A 10 6.80 7.06 -13.74
C LEU A 10 8.14 6.46 -13.27
N LEU A 11 8.19 5.13 -13.09
CA LEU A 11 9.41 4.39 -12.71
C LEU A 11 10.48 4.40 -13.81
N ASP A 12 10.07 4.42 -15.07
CA ASP A 12 10.97 4.50 -16.23
C ASP A 12 11.41 5.94 -16.52
N TRP A 13 10.79 6.94 -15.88
CA TRP A 13 11.08 8.35 -16.12
C TRP A 13 12.47 8.74 -15.58
N ARG A 14 13.20 9.56 -16.34
CA ARG A 14 14.55 10.02 -15.99
C ARG A 14 14.64 11.53 -16.17
N ALA A 15 15.21 12.21 -15.17
CA ALA A 15 15.53 13.62 -15.24
C ALA A 15 16.85 13.85 -15.96
N ASP A 16 16.98 15.01 -16.59
CA ASP A 16 18.29 15.55 -16.96
C ASP A 16 19.06 15.98 -15.68
N PRO A 17 20.40 16.00 -15.71
CA PRO A 17 21.19 16.46 -14.58
C PRO A 17 20.80 17.88 -14.14
N GLY A 18 20.54 18.06 -12.85
CA GLY A 18 20.13 19.34 -12.27
C GLY A 18 18.62 19.58 -12.24
N THR A 19 17.84 18.82 -13.02
CA THR A 19 16.37 18.86 -12.94
C THR A 19 15.89 18.26 -11.62
N ARG A 20 14.86 18.90 -11.06
CA ARG A 20 14.15 18.45 -9.85
C ARG A 20 12.72 18.05 -10.18
N VAL A 21 12.28 16.96 -9.58
CA VAL A 21 10.91 16.46 -9.62
C VAL A 21 10.26 16.75 -8.28
N LEU A 22 9.10 17.40 -8.32
CA LEU A 22 8.19 17.45 -7.19
C LEU A 22 7.51 16.09 -7.06
N SER A 23 7.62 15.48 -5.88
CA SER A 23 6.77 14.35 -5.48
C SER A 23 5.95 14.79 -4.27
N LEU A 24 4.63 14.82 -4.43
CA LEU A 24 3.67 15.27 -3.43
C LEU A 24 2.70 14.15 -3.10
N TYR A 25 2.54 13.85 -1.82
CA TYR A 25 1.62 12.88 -1.26
C TYR A 25 0.69 13.56 -0.27
N LEU A 26 -0.61 13.32 -0.38
CA LEU A 26 -1.64 13.91 0.47
C LEU A 26 -2.60 12.85 1.00
N ASP A 27 -2.89 12.93 2.30
CA ASP A 27 -3.99 12.25 2.95
C ASP A 27 -5.27 13.09 2.87
N LEU A 28 -6.17 12.74 1.96
CA LEU A 28 -7.41 13.47 1.74
C LEU A 28 -8.45 13.28 2.85
N THR A 29 -8.24 12.33 3.77
CA THR A 29 -9.12 12.10 4.93
C THR A 29 -8.93 13.19 6.00
N ARG A 30 -7.78 13.86 6.01
CA ARG A 30 -7.48 14.98 6.91
C ARG A 30 -8.27 16.23 6.53
N SER A 31 -8.41 17.18 7.46
CA SER A 31 -9.13 18.42 7.17
C SER A 31 -8.36 19.28 6.14
N PRO A 32 -9.03 20.18 5.40
CA PRO A 32 -8.34 21.11 4.52
C PRO A 32 -7.28 21.97 5.21
N GLY A 33 -7.47 22.29 6.50
CA GLY A 33 -6.51 23.06 7.29
C GLY A 33 -5.23 22.27 7.58
N ASP A 34 -5.39 21.02 7.99
CA ASP A 34 -4.27 20.11 8.26
C ASP A 34 -3.42 19.89 6.99
N LEU A 35 -4.07 19.70 5.84
CA LEU A 35 -3.39 19.55 4.56
C LEU A 35 -2.58 20.80 4.18
N ALA A 36 -3.12 21.98 4.46
CA ALA A 36 -2.42 23.24 4.19
C ALA A 36 -1.20 23.42 5.11
N GLU A 37 -1.31 22.98 6.37
CA GLU A 37 -0.21 22.97 7.33
C GLU A 37 0.90 22.01 6.88
N ASP A 38 0.57 20.75 6.55
CA ASP A 38 1.53 19.76 6.05
C ASP A 38 2.28 20.26 4.80
N LEU A 39 1.55 20.89 3.87
CA LEU A 39 2.14 21.48 2.66
C LEU A 39 3.08 22.63 3.00
N SER A 40 2.71 23.49 3.94
CA SER A 40 3.54 24.61 4.38
C SER A 40 4.81 24.12 5.08
N GLU A 41 4.69 23.12 5.95
CA GLU A 41 5.83 22.50 6.63
C GLU A 41 6.76 21.82 5.62
N GLY A 42 6.22 21.02 4.70
CA GLY A 42 7.02 20.34 3.67
C GLY A 42 7.74 21.31 2.74
N LEU A 43 7.12 22.45 2.38
CA LEU A 43 7.80 23.51 1.63
C LEU A 43 8.91 24.18 2.44
N HIS A 44 8.76 24.31 3.76
CA HIS A 44 9.77 24.89 4.62
C HIS A 44 10.96 23.93 4.81
N GLU A 45 10.70 22.66 5.11
CA GLU A 45 11.72 21.61 5.29
C GLU A 45 12.52 21.32 4.02
N ALA A 46 11.90 21.46 2.85
CA ALA A 46 12.56 21.19 1.59
C ALA A 46 13.51 22.31 1.13
N ASP A 47 13.76 23.35 1.94
CA ASP A 47 14.53 24.55 1.58
C ASP A 47 14.13 25.08 0.20
N PHE A 48 12.81 25.19 -0.02
CA PHE A 48 12.18 25.37 -1.33
C PHE A 48 12.79 26.47 -2.23
N PRO A 49 13.26 27.63 -1.73
CA PRO A 49 13.94 28.62 -2.56
C PRO A 49 15.36 28.18 -2.98
N GLU A 50 16.08 27.47 -2.11
CA GLU A 50 17.48 27.07 -2.35
C GLU A 50 17.58 25.95 -3.38
N VAL A 51 16.62 25.03 -3.39
CA VAL A 51 16.54 23.91 -4.34
C VAL A 51 16.42 24.38 -5.80
N PHE A 52 15.83 25.55 -6.03
CA PHE A 52 15.57 26.11 -7.35
C PHE A 52 16.46 27.32 -7.69
N ILE A 53 17.55 27.57 -6.97
CA ILE A 53 18.49 28.67 -7.28
C ILE A 53 18.95 28.63 -8.75
N HIS A 54 19.06 27.43 -9.32
CA HIS A 54 19.48 27.20 -10.70
C HIS A 54 18.33 26.90 -11.68
N ASP A 55 17.06 26.90 -11.23
CA ASP A 55 15.87 26.65 -12.06
C ASP A 55 14.65 27.50 -11.61
N PRO A 56 14.71 28.84 -11.78
CA PRO A 56 13.65 29.76 -11.34
C PRO A 56 12.32 29.53 -12.08
N ASP A 57 12.36 29.03 -13.30
CA ASP A 57 11.15 28.70 -14.05
C ASP A 57 10.51 27.40 -13.56
N GLY A 58 11.31 26.40 -13.15
CA GLY A 58 10.81 25.21 -12.47
C GLY A 58 10.08 25.56 -11.19
N LEU A 59 10.64 26.46 -10.39
CA LEU A 59 9.98 27.01 -9.20
C LEU A 59 8.63 27.65 -9.55
N LYS A 60 8.61 28.53 -10.56
CA LYS A 60 7.37 29.17 -11.02
C LYS A 60 6.33 28.14 -11.48
N SER A 61 6.76 27.08 -12.16
CA SER A 61 5.89 26.00 -12.60
C SER A 61 5.29 25.22 -11.42
N VAL A 62 6.08 24.94 -10.38
CA VAL A 62 5.59 24.30 -9.14
C VAL A 62 4.62 25.20 -8.39
N VAL A 63 4.93 26.50 -8.24
CA VAL A 63 4.01 27.45 -7.59
C VAL A 63 2.68 27.50 -8.34
N GLN A 64 2.72 27.59 -9.68
CA GLN A 64 1.52 27.60 -10.50
C GLN A 64 0.68 26.32 -10.31
N LEU A 65 1.34 25.16 -10.25
CA LEU A 65 0.69 23.88 -9.99
C LEU A 65 -0.01 23.87 -8.63
N LEU A 66 0.68 24.27 -7.57
CA LEU A 66 0.17 24.26 -6.19
C LEU A 66 -0.99 25.25 -6.01
N GLU A 67 -0.90 26.44 -6.60
CA GLU A 67 -1.93 27.48 -6.44
C GLU A 67 -3.15 27.29 -7.35
N GLN A 68 -2.94 26.84 -8.60
CA GLN A 68 -4.00 26.88 -9.61
C GLN A 68 -4.60 25.52 -9.91
N ARG A 69 -3.82 24.44 -9.80
CA ARG A 69 -4.26 23.10 -10.22
C ARG A 69 -4.57 22.19 -9.04
N LEU A 70 -3.70 22.15 -8.03
CA LEU A 70 -3.84 21.24 -6.89
C LEU A 70 -5.20 21.36 -6.18
N PRO A 71 -5.78 22.56 -5.94
CA PRO A 71 -7.09 22.66 -5.28
C PRO A 71 -8.20 21.94 -6.05
N GLY A 72 -8.21 22.05 -7.38
CA GLY A 72 -9.18 21.37 -8.23
C GLY A 72 -8.98 19.85 -8.26
N GLU A 73 -7.73 19.38 -8.20
CA GLU A 73 -7.42 17.95 -8.10
C GLU A 73 -7.90 17.36 -6.75
N ILE A 74 -7.68 18.08 -5.64
CA ILE A 74 -8.15 17.70 -4.29
C ILE A 74 -9.68 17.66 -4.25
N GLU A 75 -10.35 18.71 -4.72
CA GLU A 75 -11.82 18.79 -4.72
C GLU A 75 -12.43 17.66 -5.56
N SER A 76 -11.90 17.45 -6.77
CA SER A 76 -12.35 16.36 -7.65
C SER A 76 -12.12 14.99 -7.02
N ALA A 77 -10.97 14.75 -6.40
CA ALA A 77 -10.66 13.49 -5.75
C ALA A 77 -11.61 13.20 -4.58
N ARG A 78 -11.86 14.18 -3.72
CA ARG A 78 -12.80 14.06 -2.59
C ARG A 78 -14.24 13.84 -3.05
N ALA A 79 -14.68 14.57 -4.07
CA ALA A 79 -16.03 14.41 -4.62
C ALA A 79 -16.27 12.99 -5.17
N LEU A 80 -15.21 12.33 -5.64
CA LEU A 80 -15.25 10.95 -6.10
C LEU A 80 -15.00 9.93 -4.97
N GLY A 81 -14.69 10.37 -3.75
CA GLY A 81 -14.46 9.55 -2.55
C GLY A 81 -13.07 8.92 -2.48
N TYR A 82 -12.05 9.56 -3.04
CA TYR A 82 -10.67 9.13 -2.85
C TYR A 82 -10.11 9.66 -1.53
N ASP A 83 -9.28 8.83 -0.89
CA ASP A 83 -8.67 9.09 0.41
C ASP A 83 -7.21 9.52 0.28
N GLY A 84 -6.59 9.31 -0.88
CA GLY A 84 -5.20 9.68 -1.15
C GLY A 84 -5.00 10.34 -2.50
N LEU A 85 -4.06 11.28 -2.57
CA LEU A 85 -3.61 11.93 -3.81
C LEU A 85 -2.09 11.92 -3.88
N ALA A 86 -1.53 11.30 -4.92
CA ALA A 86 -0.12 11.46 -5.25
C ALA A 86 0.03 12.28 -6.54
N LEU A 87 0.95 13.23 -6.53
CA LEU A 87 1.20 14.13 -7.64
C LEU A 87 2.69 14.19 -7.93
N PHE A 88 3.04 14.09 -9.21
CA PHE A 88 4.42 14.21 -9.70
C PHE A 88 4.48 15.28 -10.76
N HIS A 89 5.40 16.22 -10.59
CA HIS A 89 5.55 17.34 -11.50
C HIS A 89 7.00 17.69 -11.79
N CYS A 90 7.30 17.87 -13.06
CA CYS A 90 8.56 18.40 -13.55
C CYS A 90 8.31 19.15 -14.87
N ARG A 91 9.00 20.28 -15.08
CA ARG A 91 8.85 21.06 -16.30
C ARG A 91 9.57 20.41 -17.48
N GLU A 92 10.84 20.05 -17.30
CA GLU A 92 11.72 19.54 -18.35
C GLU A 92 12.65 18.44 -17.81
N PRO A 93 12.53 17.19 -18.30
CA PRO A 93 11.50 16.72 -19.22
C PRO A 93 10.10 16.81 -18.59
N ALA A 94 9.08 17.08 -19.41
CA ALA A 94 7.73 17.32 -18.91
C ALA A 94 7.18 16.05 -18.21
N LEU A 95 6.85 16.21 -16.92
CA LEU A 95 6.19 15.21 -16.10
C LEU A 95 5.01 15.88 -15.42
N ALA A 96 3.82 15.32 -15.61
CA ALA A 96 2.61 15.79 -14.95
C ALA A 96 1.67 14.60 -14.71
N MET A 97 1.86 13.91 -13.59
CA MET A 97 1.10 12.71 -13.25
C MET A 97 0.36 12.89 -11.92
N VAL A 98 -0.87 12.39 -11.88
CA VAL A 98 -1.73 12.43 -10.71
C VAL A 98 -2.34 11.05 -10.51
N PHE A 99 -2.16 10.49 -9.32
CA PHE A 99 -2.74 9.24 -8.87
C PHE A 99 -3.76 9.55 -7.80
N ARG A 100 -4.98 9.02 -7.95
CA ARG A 100 -6.06 9.12 -6.97
C ARG A 100 -6.27 7.74 -6.40
N LEU A 101 -6.23 7.63 -5.07
CA LEU A 101 -6.15 6.36 -4.37
C LEU A 101 -7.26 6.28 -3.33
N ARG A 102 -7.80 5.07 -3.13
CA ARG A 102 -8.91 4.80 -2.20
C ARG A 102 -8.42 4.48 -0.78
N PHE A 103 -7.20 4.87 -0.48
CA PHE A 103 -6.55 4.75 0.81
C PHE A 103 -5.75 6.02 1.06
N ALA A 104 -5.59 6.35 2.34
CA ALA A 104 -4.76 7.45 2.78
C ALA A 104 -3.29 7.19 2.43
N LEU A 105 -2.56 8.25 2.12
CA LEU A 105 -1.13 8.24 1.87
C LEU A 105 -0.42 8.91 3.04
N ASP A 106 0.83 8.54 3.30
CA ASP A 106 1.66 9.29 4.24
C ASP A 106 1.94 10.68 3.63
N PRO A 107 1.48 11.78 4.26
CA PRO A 107 1.67 13.11 3.70
C PRO A 107 3.16 13.42 3.55
N GLY A 108 3.52 14.02 2.43
CA GLY A 108 4.92 14.35 2.18
C GLY A 108 5.13 15.15 0.91
N LEU A 109 6.10 16.05 0.96
CA LEU A 109 6.50 16.88 -0.17
C LEU A 109 8.02 16.81 -0.29
N THR A 110 8.50 16.41 -1.46
CA THR A 110 9.94 16.27 -1.71
C THR A 110 10.32 16.79 -3.09
N PHE A 111 11.54 17.33 -3.20
CA PHE A 111 12.19 17.61 -4.47
C PHE A 111 13.41 16.72 -4.61
N SER A 112 13.47 15.92 -5.66
CA SER A 112 14.63 15.07 -5.92
C SER A 112 14.90 14.93 -7.41
N HIS A 113 15.95 14.21 -7.81
CA HIS A 113 16.26 14.03 -9.23
C HIS A 113 15.38 12.96 -9.91
N GLU A 114 14.53 12.27 -9.14
CA GLU A 114 13.65 11.23 -9.63
C GLU A 114 12.29 11.30 -8.91
N PRO A 115 11.22 10.78 -9.51
CA PRO A 115 9.96 10.66 -8.80
C PRO A 115 10.13 9.74 -7.58
N GLN A 116 9.76 10.21 -6.40
CA GLN A 116 9.75 9.38 -5.20
C GLN A 116 8.52 8.49 -5.25
N THR A 117 8.62 7.25 -5.73
CA THR A 117 7.47 6.37 -5.98
C THR A 117 7.21 5.35 -4.87
N TRP A 118 7.97 5.39 -3.78
CA TRP A 118 8.01 4.31 -2.79
C TRP A 118 6.64 3.97 -2.18
N GLN A 119 5.78 4.97 -1.91
CA GLN A 119 4.41 4.71 -1.43
C GLN A 119 3.58 4.01 -2.51
N LEU A 120 3.66 4.46 -3.76
CA LEU A 120 2.89 3.84 -4.85
C LEU A 120 3.35 2.41 -5.14
N ALA A 121 4.65 2.16 -5.07
CA ALA A 121 5.22 0.82 -5.21
C ALA A 121 4.79 -0.07 -4.04
N TYR A 122 4.82 0.44 -2.81
CA TYR A 122 4.33 -0.28 -1.65
C TYR A 122 2.87 -0.71 -1.81
N TYR A 123 1.99 0.20 -2.21
CA TYR A 123 0.58 -0.12 -2.39
C TYR A 123 0.30 -1.00 -3.62
N GLU A 124 1.17 -0.98 -4.64
CA GLU A 124 1.09 -1.94 -5.74
C GLU A 124 1.41 -3.36 -5.28
N GLU A 125 2.37 -3.51 -4.35
CA GLU A 125 2.72 -4.80 -3.76
C GLU A 125 1.69 -5.28 -2.72
N GLU A 126 1.11 -4.35 -1.95
CA GLU A 126 0.19 -4.63 -0.85
C GLU A 126 -1.24 -4.90 -1.32
N TYR A 127 -1.75 -4.13 -2.30
CA TYR A 127 -3.10 -4.32 -2.81
C TYR A 127 -3.16 -5.43 -3.85
N GLU A 128 -3.44 -6.65 -3.38
CA GLU A 128 -3.70 -7.76 -4.27
C GLU A 128 -4.90 -7.46 -5.18
N PRO A 129 -4.81 -7.76 -6.49
CA PRO A 129 -5.91 -7.52 -7.41
C PRO A 129 -7.15 -8.32 -6.99
N ALA A 130 -8.34 -7.78 -7.26
CA ALA A 130 -9.58 -8.48 -6.96
C ALA A 130 -10.55 -8.46 -8.14
N VAL A 131 -11.41 -9.47 -8.22
CA VAL A 131 -12.54 -9.49 -9.15
C VAL A 131 -13.83 -9.54 -8.34
N ALA A 132 -14.63 -8.48 -8.46
CA ALA A 132 -15.98 -8.43 -7.92
C ALA A 132 -16.96 -9.04 -8.93
N ILE A 133 -17.66 -10.09 -8.50
CA ILE A 133 -18.71 -10.77 -9.24
C ILE A 133 -20.05 -10.22 -8.75
N VAL A 134 -20.67 -9.36 -9.56
CA VAL A 134 -21.94 -8.71 -9.25
C VAL A 134 -23.08 -9.44 -9.95
N LEU A 135 -23.91 -10.11 -9.15
CA LEU A 135 -25.09 -10.86 -9.59
C LEU A 135 -26.29 -9.91 -9.57
N ASP A 136 -26.65 -9.37 -10.74
CA ASP A 136 -27.75 -8.43 -10.90
C ASP A 136 -28.64 -8.83 -12.11
N GLY A 137 -29.63 -9.68 -11.83
CA GLY A 137 -30.62 -10.12 -12.81
C GLY A 137 -30.09 -11.14 -13.84
N PRO A 138 -30.44 -11.04 -15.13
CA PRO A 138 -30.14 -12.05 -16.14
C PRO A 138 -28.69 -12.04 -16.65
N ALA A 139 -27.86 -11.12 -16.15
CA ALA A 139 -26.47 -10.96 -16.53
C ALA A 139 -25.62 -10.75 -15.27
N THR A 140 -24.41 -11.26 -15.29
CA THR A 140 -23.42 -11.04 -14.23
C THR A 140 -22.42 -9.99 -14.69
N GLN A 141 -21.99 -9.11 -13.78
CA GLN A 141 -20.88 -8.21 -14.05
C GLN A 141 -19.63 -8.72 -13.32
N LEU A 142 -18.52 -8.81 -14.03
CA LEU A 142 -17.19 -9.08 -13.51
C LEU A 142 -16.43 -7.76 -13.54
N VAL A 143 -16.09 -7.25 -12.38
CA VAL A 143 -15.34 -5.99 -12.25
C VAL A 143 -13.97 -6.29 -11.71
N GLU A 144 -12.95 -6.02 -12.52
CA GLU A 144 -11.56 -6.13 -12.08
C GLU A 144 -11.20 -4.86 -11.30
N LEU A 145 -10.55 -5.06 -10.16
CA LEU A 145 -10.16 -4.03 -9.23
C LEU A 145 -8.66 -4.09 -9.02
N HIS A 146 -8.00 -2.95 -9.17
CA HIS A 146 -6.57 -2.79 -8.95
C HIS A 146 -6.33 -1.58 -8.04
N VAL A 147 -5.53 -1.75 -6.99
CA VAL A 147 -5.18 -0.65 -6.06
C VAL A 147 -6.45 0.06 -5.55
N GLY A 148 -7.46 -0.74 -5.25
CA GLY A 148 -8.75 -0.27 -4.79
C GLY A 148 -9.62 0.44 -5.84
N ASP A 149 -9.35 0.41 -7.14
CA ASP A 149 -10.24 1.05 -8.13
C ASP A 149 -10.57 0.17 -9.33
N VAL A 150 -11.61 0.54 -10.08
CA VAL A 150 -12.10 -0.20 -11.25
C VAL A 150 -11.07 -0.13 -12.38
N ALA A 151 -10.47 -1.26 -12.69
CA ALA A 151 -9.58 -1.41 -13.84
C ALA A 151 -10.38 -1.70 -15.13
N SER A 152 -11.38 -2.57 -15.03
CA SER A 152 -12.17 -3.03 -16.18
C SER A 152 -13.51 -3.63 -15.77
N HIS A 153 -14.44 -3.62 -16.72
CA HIS A 153 -15.81 -4.13 -16.56
C HIS A 153 -16.13 -5.13 -17.66
N HIS A 154 -16.59 -6.31 -17.27
CA HIS A 154 -17.01 -7.38 -18.18
C HIS A 154 -18.45 -7.77 -17.87
N ARG A 155 -19.30 -7.80 -18.89
CA ARG A 155 -20.68 -8.21 -18.74
C ARG A 155 -20.88 -9.61 -19.31
N VAL A 156 -21.15 -10.55 -18.43
CA VAL A 156 -21.36 -11.96 -18.76
C VAL A 156 -22.86 -12.26 -18.86
N ARG A 157 -23.24 -12.95 -19.92
CA ARG A 157 -24.62 -13.40 -20.17
C ARG A 157 -24.59 -14.88 -20.51
N PRO A 158 -25.67 -15.63 -20.22
CA PRO A 158 -25.79 -17.00 -20.72
C PRO A 158 -25.71 -17.01 -22.25
N SER A 159 -25.06 -18.03 -22.81
CA SER A 159 -25.00 -18.26 -24.26
C SER A 159 -25.67 -19.58 -24.64
N HIS A 160 -25.80 -19.84 -25.94
CA HIS A 160 -26.48 -21.04 -26.42
C HIS A 160 -25.79 -22.31 -25.88
N GLY A 161 -26.52 -23.08 -25.08
CA GLY A 161 -26.03 -24.32 -24.48
C GLY A 161 -25.14 -24.18 -23.24
N ARG A 162 -24.94 -22.96 -22.72
CA ARG A 162 -24.18 -22.73 -21.47
C ARG A 162 -24.97 -21.90 -20.47
N SER A 163 -24.98 -22.34 -19.21
CA SER A 163 -25.58 -21.59 -18.11
C SER A 163 -24.77 -20.33 -17.80
N LEU A 164 -25.36 -19.38 -17.07
CA LEU A 164 -24.67 -18.16 -16.65
C LEU A 164 -23.42 -18.48 -15.81
N GLU A 165 -23.51 -19.47 -14.93
CA GLU A 165 -22.42 -19.93 -14.08
C GLU A 165 -21.25 -20.48 -14.90
N GLN A 166 -21.54 -21.24 -15.96
CA GLN A 166 -20.52 -21.77 -16.86
C GLN A 166 -19.80 -20.65 -17.59
N GLU A 167 -20.53 -19.61 -18.03
CA GLU A 167 -19.93 -18.44 -18.69
C GLU A 167 -19.09 -17.61 -17.72
N VAL A 168 -19.57 -17.42 -16.48
CA VAL A 168 -18.80 -16.74 -15.43
C VAL A 168 -17.49 -17.46 -15.16
N ARG A 169 -17.50 -18.80 -15.07
CA ARG A 169 -16.26 -19.58 -14.87
C ARG A 169 -15.26 -19.42 -16.02
N VAL A 170 -15.74 -19.49 -17.27
CA VAL A 170 -14.88 -19.28 -18.45
C VAL A 170 -14.24 -17.89 -18.39
N GLU A 171 -15.04 -16.88 -18.07
CA GLU A 171 -14.54 -15.51 -18.00
C GLU A 171 -13.59 -15.30 -16.81
N LEU A 172 -13.87 -15.89 -15.65
CA LEU A 172 -12.95 -15.87 -14.51
C LEU A 172 -11.61 -16.51 -14.85
N HIS A 173 -11.58 -17.67 -15.52
CA HIS A 173 -10.31 -18.24 -15.97
C HIS A 173 -9.54 -17.32 -16.92
N ARG A 174 -10.25 -16.62 -17.81
CA ARG A 174 -9.64 -15.64 -18.72
C ARG A 174 -9.03 -14.46 -17.95
N LEU A 175 -9.76 -13.91 -16.99
CA LEU A 175 -9.31 -12.78 -16.18
C LEU A 175 -8.18 -13.16 -15.20
N LEU A 176 -8.17 -14.41 -14.74
CA LEU A 176 -7.24 -14.88 -13.71
C LEU A 176 -6.03 -15.63 -14.27
N HIS A 177 -5.94 -15.83 -15.60
CA HIS A 177 -4.92 -16.66 -16.25
C HIS A 177 -3.49 -16.33 -15.78
N ASP A 178 -3.14 -15.04 -15.75
CA ASP A 178 -1.83 -14.54 -15.33
C ASP A 178 -1.86 -13.88 -13.94
N ARG A 179 -2.95 -14.06 -13.18
CA ARG A 179 -3.19 -13.39 -11.89
C ARG A 179 -3.40 -14.41 -10.79
N SER A 180 -2.30 -15.07 -10.41
CA SER A 180 -2.32 -16.10 -9.37
C SER A 180 -2.78 -15.58 -8.01
N ARG A 181 -2.53 -14.30 -7.70
CA ARG A 181 -2.89 -13.63 -6.44
C ARG A 181 -4.26 -12.95 -6.44
N ALA A 182 -5.00 -12.98 -7.55
CA ALA A 182 -6.26 -12.25 -7.59
C ALA A 182 -7.36 -12.90 -6.73
N HIS A 183 -7.94 -12.10 -5.83
CA HIS A 183 -9.05 -12.49 -4.96
C HIS A 183 -10.41 -12.37 -5.67
N LEU A 184 -11.41 -13.07 -5.13
CA LEU A 184 -12.80 -13.00 -5.60
C LEU A 184 -13.71 -12.44 -4.51
N LEU A 185 -14.64 -11.59 -4.93
CA LEU A 185 -15.73 -11.06 -4.10
C LEU A 185 -17.05 -11.39 -4.79
N VAL A 186 -18.04 -11.91 -4.06
CA VAL A 186 -19.35 -12.25 -4.66
C VAL A 186 -20.45 -11.41 -4.05
N LEU A 187 -21.07 -10.58 -4.88
CA LEU A 187 -22.09 -9.61 -4.49
C LEU A 187 -23.40 -9.95 -5.17
N GLY A 188 -24.48 -10.06 -4.41
CA GLY A 188 -25.82 -10.29 -4.94
C GLY A 188 -26.68 -11.20 -4.06
N PRO A 189 -27.91 -11.52 -4.50
CA PRO A 189 -28.86 -12.27 -3.70
C PRO A 189 -28.34 -13.64 -3.26
N ASP A 190 -28.65 -14.03 -2.02
CA ASP A 190 -28.22 -15.30 -1.41
C ASP A 190 -28.39 -16.53 -2.30
N ALA A 191 -29.56 -16.68 -2.94
CA ALA A 191 -29.86 -17.83 -3.78
C ALA A 191 -28.95 -17.91 -5.02
N ASP A 192 -28.69 -16.78 -5.67
CA ASP A 192 -27.84 -16.72 -6.86
C ASP A 192 -26.37 -16.89 -6.49
N ARG A 193 -25.94 -16.33 -5.36
CA ARG A 193 -24.58 -16.50 -4.82
C ARG A 193 -24.30 -17.95 -4.47
N ALA A 194 -25.20 -18.60 -3.74
CA ALA A 194 -25.07 -20.02 -3.41
C ALA A 194 -24.98 -20.90 -4.66
N ARG A 195 -25.80 -20.62 -5.69
CA ARG A 195 -25.77 -21.33 -6.97
C ARG A 195 -24.44 -21.15 -7.69
N LEU A 196 -23.91 -19.93 -7.75
CA LEU A 196 -22.60 -19.67 -8.35
C LEU A 196 -21.49 -20.37 -7.57
N LEU A 197 -21.41 -20.19 -6.25
CA LEU A 197 -20.36 -20.78 -5.41
C LEU A 197 -20.34 -22.31 -5.47
N ALA A 198 -21.50 -22.95 -5.57
CA ALA A 198 -21.61 -24.40 -5.77
C ALA A 198 -21.06 -24.85 -7.14
N SER A 199 -21.12 -23.99 -8.15
CA SER A 199 -20.64 -24.29 -9.51
C SER A 199 -19.13 -24.07 -9.69
N LEU A 200 -18.49 -23.23 -8.86
CA LEU A 200 -17.06 -22.95 -8.94
C LEU A 200 -16.24 -24.20 -8.59
N GLU A 201 -15.13 -24.42 -9.29
CA GLU A 201 -14.14 -25.41 -8.87
C GLU A 201 -13.42 -24.97 -7.57
N PRO A 202 -12.85 -25.92 -6.80
CA PRO A 202 -12.23 -25.62 -5.51
C PRO A 202 -11.20 -24.48 -5.55
N ALA A 203 -10.35 -24.45 -6.59
CA ALA A 203 -9.31 -23.44 -6.75
C ALA A 203 -9.85 -22.00 -6.86
N LEU A 204 -11.02 -21.79 -7.48
CA LEU A 204 -11.66 -20.47 -7.51
C LEU A 204 -12.42 -20.19 -6.22
N ARG A 205 -13.05 -21.21 -5.62
CA ARG A 205 -13.78 -21.05 -4.36
C ARG A 205 -12.85 -20.62 -3.22
N GLU A 206 -11.64 -21.18 -3.16
CA GLU A 206 -10.61 -20.81 -2.17
C GLU A 206 -10.15 -19.35 -2.30
N ARG A 207 -10.33 -18.73 -3.47
CA ARG A 207 -10.01 -17.31 -3.70
C ARG A 207 -11.12 -16.35 -3.26
N VAL A 208 -12.29 -16.87 -2.87
CA VAL A 208 -13.40 -16.02 -2.40
C VAL A 208 -13.10 -15.52 -1.00
N ILE A 209 -12.80 -14.23 -0.87
CA ILE A 209 -12.42 -13.60 0.41
C ILE A 209 -13.58 -12.85 1.09
N GLY A 210 -14.66 -12.63 0.35
CA GLY A 210 -15.81 -11.86 0.81
C GLY A 210 -17.07 -12.09 -0.01
N GLU A 211 -18.19 -12.00 0.69
CA GLU A 211 -19.54 -12.13 0.14
C GLU A 211 -20.41 -11.01 0.68
N HIS A 212 -21.36 -10.52 -0.12
CA HIS A 212 -22.34 -9.54 0.35
C HIS A 212 -23.71 -9.79 -0.25
N ASP A 213 -24.70 -9.95 0.64
CA ASP A 213 -26.10 -10.03 0.27
C ASP A 213 -26.65 -8.62 0.05
N ARG A 214 -26.72 -8.20 -1.22
CA ARG A 214 -27.44 -6.98 -1.57
C ARG A 214 -27.89 -7.02 -3.03
N SER A 215 -29.16 -6.70 -3.24
CA SER A 215 -29.61 -6.16 -4.52
C SER A 215 -28.97 -4.78 -4.68
N LEU A 216 -27.87 -4.73 -5.41
CA LEU A 216 -27.15 -3.48 -5.67
C LEU A 216 -27.99 -2.65 -6.64
N ALA A 217 -28.18 -1.36 -6.34
CA ALA A 217 -28.85 -0.45 -7.25
C ALA A 217 -28.13 -0.48 -8.62
N PRO A 218 -28.87 -0.43 -9.76
CA PRO A 218 -28.25 -0.53 -11.07
C PRO A 218 -27.18 0.54 -11.28
N GLY A 219 -25.93 0.13 -11.50
CA GLY A 219 -24.82 1.04 -11.85
C GLY A 219 -23.49 0.70 -11.18
N ALA A 220 -22.39 0.93 -11.90
CA ALA A 220 -21.05 0.54 -11.47
C ALA A 220 -20.52 1.29 -10.22
N ALA A 221 -21.07 2.45 -9.88
CA ALA A 221 -20.62 3.23 -8.73
C ALA A 221 -21.17 2.72 -7.38
N GLY A 222 -22.30 1.99 -7.38
CA GLY A 222 -23.03 1.67 -6.14
C GLY A 222 -22.37 0.58 -5.29
N PHE A 223 -21.51 -0.26 -5.87
CA PHE A 223 -20.96 -1.43 -5.18
C PHE A 223 -19.52 -1.24 -4.68
N LEU A 224 -18.78 -0.24 -5.18
CA LEU A 224 -17.38 -0.03 -4.80
C LEU A 224 -17.17 0.17 -3.29
N PRO A 225 -17.99 0.98 -2.58
CA PRO A 225 -17.84 1.12 -1.14
C PRO A 225 -18.05 -0.21 -0.37
N VAL A 226 -18.86 -1.13 -0.91
CA VAL A 226 -19.04 -2.46 -0.33
C VAL A 226 -17.79 -3.30 -0.55
N VAL A 227 -17.25 -3.27 -1.77
CA VAL A 227 -16.02 -4.00 -2.10
C VAL A 227 -14.85 -3.53 -1.24
N HIS A 228 -14.62 -2.22 -1.14
CA HIS A 228 -13.55 -1.68 -0.29
C HIS A 228 -13.66 -2.16 1.14
N ARG A 229 -14.87 -2.14 1.70
CA ARG A 229 -15.11 -2.65 3.04
C ARG A 229 -14.77 -4.13 3.18
N LEU A 230 -15.11 -4.95 2.18
CA LEU A 230 -14.78 -6.39 2.19
C LEU A 230 -13.28 -6.63 2.08
N LEU A 231 -12.58 -5.87 1.23
CA LEU A 231 -11.12 -5.94 1.10
C LEU A 231 -10.43 -5.54 2.41
N GLN A 232 -10.79 -4.38 2.98
CA GLN A 232 -10.28 -3.93 4.28
C GLN A 232 -10.57 -4.94 5.40
N ALA A 233 -11.76 -5.56 5.41
CA ALA A 233 -12.09 -6.59 6.39
C ALA A 233 -11.31 -7.89 6.17
N TYR A 234 -10.89 -8.19 4.94
CA TYR A 234 -10.00 -9.30 4.66
C TYR A 234 -8.56 -8.98 5.08
N GLU A 235 -8.03 -7.82 4.70
CA GLU A 235 -6.70 -7.32 5.10
C GLU A 235 -6.52 -7.40 6.62
N ARG A 236 -7.43 -6.78 7.40
CA ARG A 236 -7.37 -6.83 8.87
C ARG A 236 -7.39 -8.24 9.44
N ARG A 237 -8.18 -9.16 8.84
CA ARG A 237 -8.21 -10.56 9.27
C ARG A 237 -6.90 -11.27 8.92
N SER A 238 -6.33 -10.97 7.76
CA SER A 238 -5.05 -11.52 7.31
C SER A 238 -3.89 -11.03 8.18
N GLU A 239 -3.83 -9.73 8.48
CA GLU A 239 -2.85 -9.10 9.38
C GLU A 239 -2.82 -9.81 10.73
N VAL A 240 -3.98 -9.91 11.39
CA VAL A 240 -4.11 -10.56 12.71
C VAL A 240 -3.78 -12.06 12.62
N ALA A 241 -4.20 -12.76 11.57
CA ALA A 241 -3.88 -14.16 11.37
C ALA A 241 -2.38 -14.39 11.14
N GLY A 242 -1.73 -13.51 10.38
CA GLY A 242 -0.29 -13.51 10.13
C GLY A 242 0.51 -13.36 11.41
N VAL A 243 0.19 -12.33 12.21
CA VAL A 243 0.79 -12.13 13.54
C VAL A 243 0.57 -13.33 14.45
N ARG A 244 -0.66 -13.85 14.54
CA ARG A 244 -0.97 -15.03 15.36
C ARG A 244 -0.19 -16.25 14.94
N SER A 245 -0.09 -16.51 13.63
CA SER A 245 0.69 -17.65 13.12
C SER A 245 2.18 -17.55 13.47
N LEU A 246 2.68 -16.33 13.65
CA LEU A 246 4.07 -16.07 14.04
C LEU A 246 4.29 -16.15 15.55
N LEU A 247 3.40 -15.55 16.34
CA LEU A 247 3.60 -15.34 17.78
C LEU A 247 2.88 -16.37 18.67
N VAL A 248 1.88 -17.08 18.15
CA VAL A 248 1.08 -18.04 18.91
C VAL A 248 1.39 -19.46 18.45
N VAL A 249 2.21 -20.16 19.22
CA VAL A 249 2.55 -21.57 18.99
C VAL A 249 1.72 -22.46 19.90
N PRO A 250 0.83 -23.32 19.35
CA PRO A 250 0.05 -24.24 20.17
C PRO A 250 0.94 -25.19 20.98
N GLY A 251 0.88 -25.10 22.30
CA GLY A 251 1.54 -26.05 23.22
C GLY A 251 3.05 -25.85 23.42
N GLY A 252 3.63 -24.73 23.03
CA GLY A 252 5.08 -24.49 23.15
C GLY A 252 5.49 -23.03 23.27
N ALA A 253 6.80 -22.82 23.39
CA ALA A 253 7.43 -21.49 23.33
C ALA A 253 7.86 -21.17 21.90
N LEU A 254 8.03 -19.87 21.62
CA LEU A 254 8.62 -19.41 20.35
C LEU A 254 10.06 -19.88 20.23
N ASP A 255 10.44 -20.36 19.05
CA ASP A 255 11.82 -20.66 18.73
C ASP A 255 12.56 -19.34 18.44
N PRO A 256 13.52 -18.92 19.28
CA PRO A 256 14.26 -17.66 19.10
C PRO A 256 15.13 -17.66 17.84
N ASP A 257 15.41 -18.83 17.25
CA ASP A 257 16.11 -18.92 15.97
C ASP A 257 15.20 -18.75 14.75
N ALA A 258 13.88 -18.89 14.93
CA ALA A 258 12.87 -18.74 13.90
C ALA A 258 12.07 -17.43 14.01
N VAL A 259 11.95 -16.85 15.22
CA VAL A 259 11.12 -15.67 15.48
C VAL A 259 11.86 -14.67 16.37
N ALA A 260 11.88 -13.41 15.95
CA ALA A 260 12.25 -12.28 16.80
C ALA A 260 10.98 -11.58 17.29
N SER A 261 10.75 -11.58 18.61
CA SER A 261 9.48 -11.17 19.21
C SER A 261 9.63 -10.05 20.25
N ASP A 262 10.47 -9.06 19.97
CA ASP A 262 10.52 -7.75 20.64
C ASP A 262 11.42 -6.78 19.84
N VAL A 263 11.46 -5.50 20.24
CA VAL A 263 12.24 -4.46 19.55
C VAL A 263 13.73 -4.79 19.48
N ALA A 264 14.33 -5.31 20.56
CA ALA A 264 15.76 -5.57 20.59
C ALA A 264 16.13 -6.77 19.71
N ALA A 265 15.32 -7.84 19.76
CA ALA A 265 15.46 -9.02 18.93
C ALA A 265 15.28 -8.68 17.44
N VAL A 266 14.29 -7.86 17.09
CA VAL A 266 14.05 -7.41 15.71
C VAL A 266 15.21 -6.55 15.20
N VAL A 267 15.68 -5.58 15.99
CA VAL A 267 16.85 -4.76 15.64
C VAL A 267 18.08 -5.63 15.38
N GLU A 268 18.34 -6.62 16.24
CA GLU A 268 19.46 -7.54 16.04
C GLU A 268 19.28 -8.40 14.79
N ALA A 269 18.08 -8.91 14.53
CA ALA A 269 17.77 -9.68 13.33
C ALA A 269 17.95 -8.86 12.04
N ILE A 270 17.57 -7.58 12.04
CA ILE A 270 17.82 -6.65 10.92
C ILE A 270 19.31 -6.44 10.70
N ASN A 271 20.06 -6.15 11.76
CA ASN A 271 21.51 -5.97 11.67
C ASN A 271 22.23 -7.22 11.13
N GLN A 272 21.65 -8.41 11.35
CA GLN A 272 22.15 -9.68 10.82
C GLN A 272 21.64 -10.01 9.41
N GLY A 273 20.73 -9.22 8.84
CA GLY A 273 20.08 -9.50 7.55
C GLY A 273 19.24 -10.77 7.54
N ARG A 274 18.72 -11.18 8.71
CA ARG A 274 18.02 -12.47 8.89
C ARG A 274 16.50 -12.37 8.81
N ILE A 275 15.94 -11.19 8.54
CA ILE A 275 14.49 -11.05 8.48
C ILE A 275 13.97 -11.57 7.13
N ARG A 276 13.01 -12.49 7.20
CA ARG A 276 12.21 -12.91 6.04
C ARG A 276 10.92 -12.12 5.94
N LYS A 277 10.20 -11.97 7.05
CA LYS A 277 8.94 -11.21 7.13
C LYS A 277 8.90 -10.39 8.42
N PHE A 278 8.56 -9.11 8.31
CA PHE A 278 8.53 -8.15 9.41
C PHE A 278 7.10 -7.64 9.61
N TYR A 279 6.60 -7.73 10.84
CA TYR A 279 5.32 -7.16 11.26
C TYR A 279 5.58 -5.98 12.18
N MET A 280 4.91 -4.86 11.94
CA MET A 280 5.01 -3.65 12.74
C MET A 280 3.63 -3.05 12.98
N LEU A 281 3.30 -2.69 14.21
CA LEU A 281 2.07 -1.94 14.49
C LEU A 281 2.15 -0.55 13.84
N GLN A 282 1.05 -0.08 13.26
CA GLN A 282 0.95 1.27 12.73
C GLN A 282 1.23 2.35 13.79
N SER A 283 0.93 2.05 15.06
CA SER A 283 1.19 2.93 16.20
C SER A 283 2.61 2.81 16.79
N PHE A 284 3.52 2.06 16.15
CA PHE A 284 4.86 1.81 16.64
C PHE A 284 5.73 3.08 16.62
N ALA A 285 5.91 3.69 17.79
CA ALA A 285 6.68 4.93 17.94
C ALA A 285 7.86 4.77 18.92
N HIS A 286 8.82 3.90 18.60
CA HIS A 286 10.02 3.71 19.41
C HIS A 286 11.22 4.53 18.92
N ARG A 287 12.15 4.84 19.84
CA ARG A 287 13.42 5.50 19.52
C ARG A 287 14.59 4.56 19.79
N GLY A 288 15.66 4.77 19.04
CA GLY A 288 16.90 4.01 19.12
C GLY A 288 18.07 4.88 18.69
N TRP A 289 19.10 4.24 18.16
CA TRP A 289 20.24 4.92 17.55
C TRP A 289 20.64 4.26 16.24
N LEU A 290 21.23 5.05 15.36
CA LEU A 290 21.80 4.64 14.08
C LEU A 290 23.27 5.06 14.05
N CYS A 291 24.14 4.20 13.53
CA CYS A 291 25.52 4.54 13.29
C CYS A 291 25.70 5.24 11.93
N ASP A 292 26.40 6.37 11.93
CA ASP A 292 26.60 7.19 10.72
C ASP A 292 27.57 6.55 9.69
N ALA A 293 28.24 5.45 10.06
CA ALA A 293 29.30 4.85 9.24
C ALA A 293 28.98 3.43 8.73
N CYS A 294 28.27 2.61 9.51
CA CYS A 294 27.96 1.23 9.13
C CYS A 294 26.47 0.89 9.17
N ASP A 295 25.63 1.92 9.33
CA ASP A 295 24.17 1.81 9.41
C ASP A 295 23.66 0.88 10.52
N ARG A 296 24.49 0.44 11.47
CA ARG A 296 24.02 -0.42 12.55
C ARG A 296 22.96 0.30 13.38
N LEU A 297 21.81 -0.34 13.55
CA LEU A 297 20.75 0.10 14.46
C LEU A 297 20.95 -0.46 15.86
N GLY A 298 20.48 0.27 16.85
CA GLY A 298 20.37 -0.22 18.22
C GLY A 298 19.22 0.41 18.99
N THR A 299 18.87 -0.24 20.09
CA THR A 299 17.87 0.26 21.05
C THR A 299 18.51 1.19 22.07
N LEU A 300 17.68 1.92 22.83
CA LEU A 300 18.16 2.75 23.93
C LEU A 300 18.72 1.89 25.08
N PRO A 301 19.69 2.40 25.87
CA PRO A 301 20.30 3.74 25.78
C PRO A 301 21.29 3.90 24.62
N VAL A 302 21.50 5.15 24.18
CA VAL A 302 22.46 5.46 23.11
C VAL A 302 23.90 5.32 23.65
N PRO A 303 24.75 4.48 23.05
CA PRO A 303 26.15 4.34 23.47
C PRO A 303 26.98 5.57 23.05
N PRO A 304 28.16 5.81 23.66
CA PRO A 304 29.04 6.92 23.26
C PRO A 304 29.60 6.75 21.84
N SER A 305 29.67 5.52 21.34
CA SER A 305 30.12 5.16 20.00
C SER A 305 29.46 3.85 19.56
N CYS A 306 29.41 3.61 18.25
CA CYS A 306 28.86 2.38 17.68
C CYS A 306 29.62 1.16 18.23
N THR A 307 28.87 0.15 18.69
CA THR A 307 29.44 -1.08 19.27
C THR A 307 30.07 -2.01 18.23
N ALA A 308 29.83 -1.79 16.94
CA ALA A 308 30.39 -2.60 15.85
C ALA A 308 31.63 -1.96 15.19
N CYS A 309 31.61 -0.66 14.90
CA CYS A 309 32.69 0.01 14.16
C CYS A 309 33.39 1.16 14.93
N GLY A 310 32.86 1.57 16.09
CA GLY A 310 33.42 2.66 16.90
C GLY A 310 33.11 4.09 16.40
N ALA A 311 32.37 4.27 15.31
CA ALA A 311 31.98 5.59 14.82
C ALA A 311 30.91 6.27 15.70
N SER A 312 30.57 7.53 15.37
CA SER A 312 29.47 8.24 16.00
C SER A 312 28.13 7.55 15.77
N VAL A 313 27.21 7.78 16.71
CA VAL A 313 25.83 7.33 16.63
C VAL A 313 24.90 8.50 16.88
N ALA A 314 23.80 8.53 16.14
CA ALA A 314 22.73 9.52 16.30
C ALA A 314 21.48 8.87 16.85
N ARG A 315 20.73 9.59 17.68
CA ARG A 315 19.41 9.13 18.16
C ARG A 315 18.39 9.30 17.05
N VAL A 316 17.65 8.24 16.73
CA VAL A 316 16.69 8.22 15.61
C VAL A 316 15.35 7.58 15.99
N PRO A 317 14.24 7.89 15.30
CA PRO A 317 13.01 7.09 15.38
C PRO A 317 13.25 5.72 14.72
N LEU A 318 12.85 4.63 15.38
CA LEU A 318 13.12 3.28 14.87
C LEU A 318 12.19 2.88 13.72
N GLU A 319 10.92 3.27 13.76
CA GLU A 319 9.89 2.92 12.77
C GLU A 319 10.40 2.99 11.31
N ARG A 320 10.80 4.18 10.87
CA ARG A 320 11.32 4.41 9.51
C ARG A 320 12.58 3.59 9.20
N HIS A 321 13.52 3.53 10.13
CA HIS A 321 14.80 2.88 9.87
C HIS A 321 14.71 1.35 9.87
N LEU A 322 13.85 0.76 10.72
CA LEU A 322 13.58 -0.69 10.68
C LEU A 322 12.95 -1.07 9.34
N VAL A 323 11.96 -0.31 8.87
CA VAL A 323 11.34 -0.55 7.56
C VAL A 323 12.36 -0.44 6.44
N GLN A 324 13.16 0.63 6.41
CA GLN A 324 14.18 0.85 5.37
C GLN A 324 15.20 -0.30 5.32
N GLN A 325 15.72 -0.72 6.46
CA GLN A 325 16.71 -1.79 6.50
C GLN A 325 16.12 -3.17 6.24
N ALA A 326 14.93 -3.47 6.74
CA ALA A 326 14.22 -4.71 6.43
C ALA A 326 14.00 -4.83 4.90
N ARG A 327 13.58 -3.74 4.23
CA ARG A 327 13.48 -3.71 2.76
C ARG A 327 14.83 -3.93 2.07
N ALA A 328 15.90 -3.30 2.57
CA ALA A 328 17.24 -3.50 2.02
C ALA A 328 17.72 -4.96 2.13
N CYS A 329 17.22 -5.72 3.10
CA CYS A 329 17.44 -7.16 3.24
C CYS A 329 16.49 -8.04 2.41
N GLY A 330 15.54 -7.43 1.67
CA GLY A 330 14.53 -8.16 0.89
C GLY A 330 13.42 -8.78 1.74
N ALA A 331 13.20 -8.30 2.96
CA ALA A 331 12.12 -8.76 3.80
C ALA A 331 10.75 -8.31 3.28
N GLU A 332 9.76 -9.19 3.38
CA GLU A 332 8.34 -8.80 3.29
C GLU A 332 7.97 -7.97 4.52
N ILE A 333 7.29 -6.85 4.35
CA ILE A 333 6.89 -5.97 5.47
C ILE A 333 5.38 -5.88 5.48
N GLU A 334 4.80 -6.07 6.66
CA GLU A 334 3.37 -5.97 6.89
C GLU A 334 3.10 -5.01 8.05
N THR A 335 2.44 -3.90 7.74
CA THR A 335 1.99 -2.94 8.74
C THR A 335 0.64 -3.42 9.29
N VAL A 336 0.56 -3.58 10.61
CA VAL A 336 -0.63 -4.10 11.28
C VAL A 336 -1.33 -2.94 11.97
N HIS A 337 -2.60 -2.72 11.64
CA HIS A 337 -3.36 -1.61 12.22
C HIS A 337 -3.58 -1.81 13.72
N GLU A 338 -4.08 -2.99 14.09
CA GLU A 338 -4.41 -3.34 15.47
C GLU A 338 -4.14 -4.84 15.72
N SER A 339 -3.34 -5.15 16.75
CA SER A 339 -3.15 -6.52 17.24
C SER A 339 -2.70 -6.51 18.71
N GLU A 340 -3.47 -7.18 19.57
CA GLU A 340 -3.13 -7.34 20.99
C GLU A 340 -1.86 -8.18 21.16
N GLU A 341 -1.68 -9.21 20.33
CA GLU A 341 -0.52 -10.09 20.36
C GLU A 341 0.76 -9.32 19.99
N LEU A 342 0.72 -8.51 18.94
CA LEU A 342 1.87 -7.69 18.53
C LEU A 342 2.14 -6.57 19.55
N ALA A 343 1.10 -5.94 20.10
CA ALA A 343 1.25 -4.95 21.16
C ALA A 343 1.90 -5.55 22.42
N GLY A 344 1.53 -6.79 22.76
CA GLY A 344 2.08 -7.53 23.91
C GLY A 344 3.58 -7.79 23.83
N VAL A 345 4.17 -7.78 22.64
CA VAL A 345 5.61 -7.94 22.39
C VAL A 345 6.33 -6.62 22.07
N GLY A 346 5.69 -5.47 22.29
CA GLY A 346 6.29 -4.16 22.04
C GLY A 346 6.10 -3.64 20.62
N GLY A 347 5.11 -4.15 19.90
CA GLY A 347 4.61 -3.60 18.64
C GLY A 347 5.36 -4.03 17.38
N VAL A 348 6.33 -4.94 17.49
CA VAL A 348 7.09 -5.47 16.36
C VAL A 348 7.40 -6.95 16.54
N ALA A 349 7.44 -7.68 15.43
CA ALA A 349 7.86 -9.08 15.39
C ALA A 349 8.39 -9.43 14.00
N ALA A 350 9.25 -10.44 13.90
CA ALA A 350 9.77 -10.89 12.62
C ALA A 350 9.92 -12.41 12.54
N ALA A 351 9.56 -12.96 11.38
CA ALA A 351 9.96 -14.31 10.99
C ALA A 351 11.38 -14.25 10.42
N LEU A 352 12.23 -15.15 10.88
CA LEU A 352 13.63 -15.20 10.49
C LEU A 352 13.87 -16.19 9.35
N LEU A 353 14.93 -15.93 8.59
CA LEU A 353 15.51 -16.91 7.67
C LEU A 353 16.15 -18.05 8.49
N PRO A 354 16.00 -19.30 8.04
CA PRO A 354 16.71 -20.43 8.63
C PRO A 354 18.23 -20.20 8.55
N ARG A 355 18.95 -20.65 9.58
CA ARG A 355 20.41 -20.53 9.66
C ARG A 355 21.14 -21.44 8.69
#